data_AF-A0A022PL16-F1
#
_entry.id   AF-A0A022PL16-F1
#
_cell.length_a   1.000
_cell.length_b   1.000
_cell.length_c   1.000
_cell.angle_alpha   90.00
_cell.angle_beta   90.00
_cell.angle_gamma   90.00
#
_symmetry.space_group_name_H-M   'P 1'
#
loop_
_entity.id
_entity.type
_entity.pdbx_description
1 polymer ?
#
loop_
_entity_poly.entity_id
_entity_poly.type
_entity_poly.pdbx_seq_one_letter_code
_entity_poly.pdbx_strand_id
1 'polypeptide(L)'
;MSLLRFYIRHQFAERMGLELDDDAIFYLFHESQGDYVNTHIKFTKELLLPIMTHLLDSLSEDPANRARCRNSERILTLWIRGMDAISHVYQDPMLMPYTHPESSGRVDALIRPDTAVLLNLTAEQFLHLTAQDRLPEDEQMGLEQFRKTRQYWTRFMDYLDKQLTETCQYCFERLGQFLVTYRLSPV
;
A
#
# COMPACT_ATOMS: atom_id res chain seq x y z
N MET A 1 -23.32 3.28 -8.44
CA MET A 1 -22.08 2.49 -8.55
C MET A 1 -22.06 1.79 -9.91
N SER A 2 -21.02 1.92 -10.73
CA SER A 2 -20.93 1.23 -12.03
C SER A 2 -20.43 -0.21 -11.85
N LEU A 3 -20.84 -1.14 -12.71
CA LEU A 3 -20.36 -2.53 -12.68
C LEU A 3 -18.83 -2.62 -12.80
N LEU A 4 -18.22 -1.74 -13.60
CA LEU A 4 -16.77 -1.66 -13.78
C LEU A 4 -16.08 -1.24 -12.48
N ARG A 5 -16.59 -0.21 -11.78
CA ARG A 5 -16.06 0.21 -10.47
C ARG A 5 -16.16 -0.90 -9.44
N PHE A 6 -17.32 -1.58 -9.38
CA PHE A 6 -17.51 -2.73 -8.51
C PHE A 6 -16.47 -3.83 -8.79
N TYR A 7 -16.26 -4.18 -10.06
CA TYR A 7 -15.27 -5.17 -10.43
C TYR A 7 -13.85 -4.75 -10.03
N ILE A 8 -13.44 -3.51 -10.30
CA ILE A 8 -12.12 -2.99 -9.93
C ILE A 8 -11.94 -3.07 -8.40
N ARG A 9 -12.89 -2.53 -7.63
CA ARG A 9 -12.85 -2.60 -6.16
C ARG A 9 -12.71 -4.03 -5.64
N HIS A 10 -13.48 -4.96 -6.21
CA HIS A 10 -13.41 -6.35 -5.84
C HIS A 10 -12.03 -6.96 -6.08
N GLN A 11 -11.37 -6.64 -7.19
CA GLN A 11 -10.01 -7.13 -7.48
C GLN A 11 -8.97 -6.59 -6.48
N PHE A 12 -9.10 -5.32 -6.08
CA PHE A 12 -8.22 -4.73 -5.06
C PHE A 12 -8.41 -5.36 -3.68
N ALA A 13 -9.67 -5.58 -3.27
CA ALA A 13 -9.99 -6.24 -2.02
C ALA A 13 -9.47 -7.69 -2.01
N GLU A 14 -9.69 -8.45 -3.08
CA GLU A 14 -9.31 -9.86 -3.18
C GLU A 14 -7.79 -10.06 -3.18
N ARG A 15 -7.05 -9.25 -3.95
CA ARG A 15 -5.62 -9.47 -4.20
C ARG A 15 -4.69 -8.81 -3.19
N MET A 16 -5.18 -7.75 -2.54
CA MET A 16 -4.33 -6.89 -1.70
C MET A 16 -4.91 -6.67 -0.31
N GLY A 17 -6.16 -7.10 -0.05
CA GLY A 17 -6.89 -6.69 1.14
C GLY A 17 -7.16 -5.19 1.19
N LEU A 18 -7.19 -4.52 0.03
CA LEU A 18 -7.39 -3.07 -0.08
C LEU A 18 -8.83 -2.74 -0.47
N GLU A 19 -9.58 -2.22 0.51
CA GLU A 19 -10.91 -1.67 0.27
C GLU A 19 -10.78 -0.25 -0.30
N LEU A 20 -11.17 -0.10 -1.57
CA LEU A 20 -11.16 1.19 -2.25
C LEU A 20 -12.51 1.89 -2.13
N ASP A 21 -12.46 3.22 -1.96
CA ASP A 21 -13.61 4.09 -2.15
C ASP A 21 -13.88 4.32 -3.66
N ASP A 22 -15.13 4.65 -3.99
CA ASP A 22 -15.57 4.82 -5.37
C ASP A 22 -14.86 6.00 -6.06
N ASP A 23 -14.53 7.06 -5.33
CA ASP A 23 -13.85 8.27 -5.81
C ASP A 23 -12.34 8.08 -5.99
N ALA A 24 -11.76 7.05 -5.37
CA ALA A 24 -10.35 6.72 -5.52
C ALA A 24 -10.02 6.09 -6.89
N ILE A 25 -11.01 5.66 -7.68
CA ILE A 25 -10.79 4.90 -8.92
C ILE A 25 -10.96 5.79 -10.16
N PHE A 26 -9.98 5.75 -11.06
CA PHE A 26 -9.97 6.45 -12.34
C PHE A 26 -9.73 5.44 -13.46
N TYR A 27 -10.63 5.38 -14.44
CA TYR A 27 -10.44 4.48 -15.57
C TYR A 27 -10.99 5.10 -16.85
N LEU A 28 -10.39 4.70 -17.97
CA LEU A 28 -10.82 5.04 -19.31
C LEU A 28 -10.65 3.83 -20.20
N PHE A 29 -11.68 3.54 -21.00
CA PHE A 29 -11.64 2.44 -21.97
C PHE A 29 -12.11 2.92 -23.34
N HIS A 30 -11.36 2.53 -24.35
CA HIS A 30 -11.60 2.73 -25.77
C HIS A 30 -11.70 4.20 -26.21
N GLU A 31 -10.83 5.04 -25.66
CA GLU A 31 -10.61 6.40 -26.16
C GLU A 31 -9.28 6.50 -26.90
N SER A 32 -9.18 7.44 -27.85
CA SER A 32 -8.00 7.64 -28.69
C SER A 32 -6.71 7.95 -27.91
N GLN A 33 -6.82 8.29 -26.63
CA GLN A 33 -5.71 8.63 -25.73
C GLN A 33 -5.12 7.42 -24.99
N GLY A 34 -5.70 6.22 -25.17
CA GLY A 34 -5.21 4.99 -24.57
C GLY A 34 -5.90 4.66 -23.24
N ASP A 35 -6.28 3.40 -23.12
CA ASP A 35 -7.02 2.87 -21.97
C ASP A 35 -6.13 2.91 -20.69
N TYR A 36 -6.76 3.07 -19.53
CA TYR A 36 -6.07 3.00 -18.24
C TYR A 36 -7.00 2.60 -17.09
N VAL A 37 -6.41 2.07 -16.03
CA VAL A 37 -7.04 1.89 -14.71
C VAL A 37 -6.02 2.33 -13.67
N ASN A 38 -6.27 3.47 -13.03
CA ASN A 38 -5.42 4.08 -12.03
C ASN A 38 -6.23 4.41 -10.78
N THR A 39 -5.54 4.75 -9.71
CA THR A 39 -6.12 5.18 -8.45
C THR A 39 -5.51 6.49 -7.97
N HIS A 40 -6.23 7.15 -7.07
CA HIS A 40 -5.72 8.27 -6.29
C HIS A 40 -5.88 7.94 -4.81
N ILE A 41 -4.84 7.37 -4.21
CA ILE A 41 -4.89 6.85 -2.84
C ILE A 41 -3.74 7.43 -2.05
N LYS A 42 -4.02 7.94 -0.86
CA LYS A 42 -3.01 8.14 0.18
C LYS A 42 -3.06 6.95 1.13
N PHE A 43 -1.99 6.16 1.17
CA PHE A 43 -1.93 4.97 2.00
C PHE A 43 -1.66 5.33 3.45
N THR A 44 -2.71 5.61 4.21
CA THR A 44 -2.61 5.85 5.65
C THR A 44 -2.32 4.57 6.42
N LYS A 45 -2.06 4.68 7.73
CA LYS A 45 -1.99 3.53 8.65
C LYS A 45 -3.18 2.58 8.49
N GLU A 46 -4.38 3.13 8.37
CA GLU A 46 -5.63 2.37 8.29
C GLU A 46 -5.73 1.52 7.02
N LEU A 47 -5.05 1.91 5.95
CA LEU A 47 -4.98 1.13 4.71
C LEU A 47 -3.76 0.19 4.68
N LEU A 48 -2.60 0.64 5.16
CA LEU A 48 -1.36 -0.15 5.12
C LEU A 48 -1.39 -1.36 6.06
N LEU A 49 -2.02 -1.25 7.23
CA LEU A 49 -2.09 -2.36 8.18
C LEU A 49 -2.89 -3.55 7.62
N PRO A 50 -4.11 -3.39 7.08
CA PRO A 50 -4.83 -4.47 6.40
C PRO A 50 -4.05 -5.10 5.24
N ILE A 51 -3.41 -4.29 4.39
CA ILE A 51 -2.59 -4.80 3.28
C ILE A 51 -1.42 -5.64 3.80
N MET A 52 -0.73 -5.14 4.83
CA MET A 52 0.36 -5.88 5.48
C MET A 52 -0.14 -7.21 6.06
N THR A 53 -1.26 -7.21 6.77
CA THR A 53 -1.87 -8.43 7.32
C THR A 53 -2.22 -9.41 6.20
N HIS A 54 -2.89 -8.96 5.14
CA HIS A 54 -3.24 -9.79 3.99
C HIS A 54 -2.01 -10.45 3.34
N LEU A 55 -0.93 -9.68 3.13
CA LEU A 55 0.34 -10.21 2.65
C LEU A 55 0.90 -11.28 3.59
N LEU A 56 1.01 -10.97 4.87
CA LEU A 56 1.66 -11.87 5.83
C LEU A 56 0.83 -13.14 6.08
N ASP A 57 -0.50 -13.04 6.05
CA ASP A 57 -1.40 -14.19 6.14
C ASP A 57 -1.15 -15.16 4.98
N SER A 58 -1.08 -14.66 3.74
CA SER A 58 -0.80 -15.50 2.56
C SER A 58 0.56 -16.19 2.64
N LEU A 59 1.60 -15.51 3.15
CA LEU A 59 2.93 -16.09 3.34
C LEU A 59 2.98 -17.10 4.48
N SER A 60 2.11 -16.94 5.49
CA SER A 60 2.04 -17.77 6.69
C SER A 60 1.26 -19.07 6.51
N GLU A 61 0.59 -19.25 5.36
CA GLU A 61 -0.01 -20.51 4.95
C GLU A 61 1.02 -21.65 4.96
N ASP A 62 2.27 -21.35 4.60
CA ASP A 62 3.41 -22.24 4.86
C ASP A 62 3.81 -22.16 6.35
N PRO A 63 3.67 -23.27 7.11
CA PRO A 63 4.03 -23.33 8.52
C PRO A 63 5.47 -22.88 8.83
N ALA A 64 6.41 -23.08 7.88
CA ALA A 64 7.80 -22.70 8.03
C ALA A 64 8.01 -21.17 8.10
N ASN A 65 7.08 -20.39 7.55
CA ASN A 65 7.16 -18.94 7.50
C ASN A 65 6.51 -18.24 8.69
N ARG A 66 5.67 -18.93 9.50
CA ARG A 66 4.86 -18.31 10.57
C ARG A 66 5.67 -17.47 11.56
N ALA A 67 6.81 -17.97 12.03
CA ALA A 67 7.66 -17.22 12.97
C ALA A 67 8.28 -15.97 12.32
N ARG A 68 8.67 -16.07 11.05
CA ARG A 68 9.22 -14.94 10.28
C ARG A 68 8.16 -13.90 9.97
N CYS A 69 6.92 -14.32 9.69
CA CYS A 69 5.78 -13.45 9.45
C CYS A 69 5.44 -12.64 10.71
N ARG A 70 5.35 -13.29 11.88
CA ARG A 70 5.13 -12.57 13.16
C ARG A 70 6.21 -11.52 13.46
N ASN A 71 7.47 -11.83 13.19
CA ASN A 71 8.54 -10.84 13.34
C ASN A 71 8.42 -9.69 12.33
N SER A 72 8.08 -10.01 11.09
CA SER A 72 7.87 -9.01 10.02
C SER A 72 6.69 -8.09 10.36
N GLU A 73 5.60 -8.65 10.88
CA GLU A 73 4.43 -7.92 11.34
C GLU A 73 4.79 -6.90 12.41
N ARG A 74 5.54 -7.30 13.45
CA ARG A 74 5.98 -6.40 14.52
C ARG A 74 6.81 -5.23 13.97
N ILE A 75 7.77 -5.55 13.09
CA ILE A 75 8.66 -4.55 12.48
C ILE A 75 7.88 -3.59 11.57
N LEU A 76 7.05 -4.13 10.67
CA LEU A 76 6.30 -3.35 9.70
C LEU A 76 5.23 -2.49 10.38
N THR A 77 4.58 -3.00 11.43
CA THR A 77 3.64 -2.22 12.25
C THR A 77 4.32 -0.99 12.85
N LEU A 78 5.55 -1.13 13.35
CA LEU A 78 6.32 -0.02 13.90
C LEU A 78 6.69 1.00 12.81
N TRP A 79 7.09 0.53 11.62
CA TRP A 79 7.33 1.40 10.46
C TRP A 79 6.08 2.18 10.04
N ILE A 80 4.96 1.48 9.85
CA ILE A 80 3.69 2.09 9.41
C ILE A 80 3.24 3.14 10.43
N ARG A 81 3.25 2.81 11.73
CA ARG A 81 2.87 3.76 12.79
C ARG A 81 3.84 4.94 12.89
N GLY A 82 5.14 4.70 12.75
CA GLY A 82 6.15 5.77 12.78
C GLY A 82 6.01 6.75 11.62
N MET A 83 5.82 6.24 10.39
CA MET A 83 5.59 7.08 9.21
C MET A 83 4.23 7.82 9.30
N ASP A 84 3.19 7.15 9.78
CA ASP A 84 1.89 7.77 10.01
C ASP A 84 2.02 8.93 11.01
N ALA A 85 2.60 8.67 12.19
CA ALA A 85 2.79 9.68 13.23
C ALA A 85 3.64 10.87 12.74
N ILE A 86 4.74 10.63 12.02
CA ILE A 86 5.59 11.71 11.53
C ILE A 86 4.87 12.54 10.47
N SER A 87 4.07 11.92 9.59
CA SER A 87 3.27 12.65 8.60
C SER A 87 2.26 13.60 9.25
N HIS A 88 1.69 13.22 10.40
CA HIS A 88 0.78 14.07 11.16
C HIS A 88 1.50 15.22 11.86
N VAL A 89 2.68 14.97 12.44
CA VAL A 89 3.49 16.00 13.12
C VAL A 89 3.96 17.07 12.14
N TYR A 90 4.48 16.67 10.98
CA TYR A 90 4.95 17.61 9.96
C TYR A 90 3.83 18.17 9.09
N GLN A 91 2.60 17.65 9.22
CA GLN A 91 1.45 17.96 8.35
C GLN A 91 1.77 17.78 6.86
N ASP A 92 2.72 16.89 6.55
CA ASP A 92 3.19 16.62 5.21
C ASP A 92 2.59 15.30 4.71
N PRO A 93 1.60 15.36 3.81
CA PRO A 93 0.98 14.16 3.27
C PRO A 93 1.92 13.32 2.39
N MET A 94 3.03 13.90 1.89
CA MET A 94 4.02 13.22 1.05
C MET A 94 4.92 12.27 1.84
N LEU A 95 4.84 12.30 3.18
CA LEU A 95 5.51 11.35 4.06
C LEU A 95 4.78 10.01 4.18
N MET A 96 3.64 9.84 3.52
CA MET A 96 2.97 8.56 3.32
C MET A 96 3.06 8.11 1.86
N PRO A 97 3.02 6.80 1.58
CA PRO A 97 2.94 6.32 0.20
C PRO A 97 1.63 6.78 -0.44
N TYR A 98 1.66 7.07 -1.74
CA TYR A 98 0.44 7.43 -2.47
C TYR A 98 0.51 7.06 -3.96
N THR A 99 -0.67 6.95 -4.58
CA THR A 99 -0.85 6.90 -6.04
C THR A 99 -1.51 8.18 -6.50
N HIS A 100 -1.15 8.63 -7.71
CA HIS A 100 -1.78 9.78 -8.35
C HIS A 100 -1.93 9.54 -9.85
N PRO A 101 -3.08 9.87 -10.48
CA PRO A 101 -3.30 9.64 -11.90
C PRO A 101 -2.29 10.34 -12.81
N GLU A 102 -1.77 11.52 -12.45
CA GLU A 102 -0.78 12.24 -13.27
C GLU A 102 0.61 11.60 -13.25
N SER A 103 0.93 10.89 -12.17
CA SER A 103 2.20 10.16 -12.03
C SER A 103 2.08 8.70 -12.48
N SER A 104 0.85 8.21 -12.55
CA SER A 104 0.51 6.86 -13.01
C SER A 104 0.30 6.90 -14.52
N GLY A 105 0.91 5.95 -15.24
CA GLY A 105 0.73 5.84 -16.68
C GLY A 105 -0.62 5.18 -17.01
N ARG A 106 -0.56 3.99 -17.61
CA ARG A 106 -1.76 3.17 -17.87
C ARG A 106 -2.25 2.39 -16.64
N VAL A 107 -1.35 2.23 -15.68
CA VAL A 107 -1.56 1.51 -14.42
C VAL A 107 -0.88 2.30 -13.31
N ASP A 108 -1.26 1.99 -12.07
CA ASP A 108 -0.73 2.65 -10.88
C ASP A 108 0.79 2.50 -10.76
N ALA A 109 1.42 3.58 -10.31
CA ALA A 109 2.80 3.59 -9.85
C ALA A 109 2.84 4.17 -8.43
N LEU A 110 3.47 3.46 -7.49
CA LEU A 110 3.55 3.91 -6.11
C LEU A 110 4.60 5.02 -5.96
N ILE A 111 4.17 6.18 -5.48
CA ILE A 111 5.09 7.22 -5.03
C ILE A 111 5.47 6.92 -3.58
N ARG A 112 6.77 6.75 -3.35
CA ARG A 112 7.31 6.30 -2.07
C ARG A 112 7.67 7.47 -1.16
N PRO A 113 7.42 7.36 0.15
CA PRO A 113 7.74 8.43 1.09
C PRO A 113 9.23 8.45 1.44
N ASP A 114 9.74 9.62 1.83
CA ASP A 114 11.09 9.74 2.36
C ASP A 114 11.17 9.26 3.82
N THR A 115 11.72 8.06 4.00
CA THR A 115 11.96 7.47 5.33
C THR A 115 13.03 8.21 6.15
N ALA A 116 13.87 9.06 5.54
CA ALA A 116 14.94 9.74 6.24
C ALA A 116 14.42 10.65 7.35
N VAL A 117 13.22 11.22 7.18
CA VAL A 117 12.58 12.09 8.19
C VAL A 117 12.39 11.33 9.50
N LEU A 118 11.93 10.07 9.45
CA LEU A 118 11.76 9.22 10.63
C LEU A 118 13.12 8.75 11.19
N LEU A 119 14.06 8.44 10.30
CA LEU A 119 15.37 7.92 10.70
C LEU A 119 16.31 8.98 11.30
N ASN A 120 16.08 10.27 11.03
CA ASN A 120 16.91 11.38 11.50
C ASN A 120 16.46 11.97 12.85
N LEU A 121 15.41 11.42 13.46
CA LEU A 121 15.00 11.78 14.81
C LEU A 121 16.09 11.47 15.85
N THR A 122 16.00 12.12 17.01
CA THR A 122 16.75 11.64 18.19
C THR A 122 16.13 10.35 18.72
N ALA A 123 16.89 9.58 19.50
CA ALA A 123 16.38 8.33 20.10
C ALA A 123 15.13 8.57 20.97
N GLU A 124 15.12 9.66 21.75
CA GLU A 124 13.99 10.07 22.59
C GLU A 124 12.77 10.45 21.75
N GLN A 125 12.96 11.29 20.73
CA GLN A 125 11.89 11.66 19.79
C GLN A 125 11.29 10.44 19.10
N PHE A 126 12.13 9.50 18.68
CA PHE A 126 11.68 8.27 18.05
C PHE A 126 10.83 7.41 19.00
N LEU A 127 11.28 7.19 20.23
CA LEU A 127 10.51 6.40 21.22
C LEU A 127 9.17 7.05 21.53
N HIS A 128 9.15 8.38 21.73
CA HIS A 128 7.92 9.12 22.01
C HIS A 128 6.96 9.09 20.81
N LEU A 129 7.46 9.40 19.60
CA LEU A 129 6.67 9.45 18.38
C LEU A 129 6.05 8.08 18.03
N THR A 130 6.81 7.01 18.28
CA THR A 130 6.35 5.63 18.03
C THR A 130 5.57 5.02 19.21
N ALA A 131 5.30 5.80 20.26
CA ALA A 131 4.64 5.40 21.49
C ALA A 131 5.30 4.19 22.19
N GLN A 132 6.60 4.01 21.99
CA GLN A 132 7.40 2.96 22.64
C GLN A 132 7.84 3.36 24.04
N ASP A 133 7.81 4.64 24.38
CA ASP A 133 8.06 5.16 25.73
C ASP A 133 7.10 4.59 26.80
N ARG A 134 5.96 4.04 26.38
CA ARG A 134 4.97 3.36 27.24
C ARG A 134 5.23 1.87 27.44
N LEU A 135 6.18 1.29 26.69
CA LEU A 135 6.53 -0.13 26.77
C LEU A 135 7.67 -0.38 27.77
N PRO A 136 7.75 -1.57 28.38
CA PRO A 136 8.92 -2.01 29.12
C PRO A 136 10.21 -1.91 28.27
N GLU A 137 11.34 -1.54 28.87
CA GLU A 137 12.62 -1.31 28.15
C GLU A 137 13.07 -2.52 27.31
N ASP A 138 12.81 -3.74 27.77
CA ASP A 138 13.15 -4.98 27.07
C ASP A 138 12.26 -5.27 25.86
N GLU A 139 11.10 -4.63 25.75
CA GLU A 139 10.19 -4.74 24.62
C GLU A 139 10.42 -3.63 23.57
N GLN A 140 11.05 -2.52 23.97
CA GLN A 140 11.35 -1.38 23.12
C GLN A 140 12.35 -1.75 22.02
N MET A 141 12.11 -1.23 20.82
CA MET A 141 13.08 -1.22 19.73
C MET A 141 13.67 0.19 19.63
N GLY A 142 14.93 0.35 20.02
CA GLY A 142 15.63 1.65 19.89
C GLY A 142 15.88 2.05 18.43
N LEU A 143 16.11 3.35 18.19
CA LEU A 143 16.31 3.91 16.85
C LEU A 143 17.42 3.22 16.05
N GLU A 144 18.55 2.88 16.68
CA GLU A 144 19.65 2.18 16.02
C GLU A 144 19.28 0.75 15.57
N GLN A 145 18.46 0.06 16.36
CA GLN A 145 17.94 -1.25 15.98
C GLN A 145 16.90 -1.10 14.86
N PHE A 146 16.01 -0.13 14.99
CA PHE A 146 14.98 0.18 14.00
C PHE A 146 15.58 0.51 12.63
N ARG A 147 16.65 1.32 12.57
CA ARG A 147 17.41 1.64 11.34
C ARG A 147 17.85 0.38 10.58
N LYS A 148 18.28 -0.67 11.29
CA LYS A 148 18.69 -1.97 10.68
C LYS A 148 17.53 -2.73 10.05
N THR A 149 16.29 -2.38 10.37
CA THR A 149 15.09 -3.01 9.81
C THR A 149 14.57 -2.35 8.53
N ARG A 150 15.23 -1.30 8.02
CA ARG A 150 14.81 -0.55 6.82
C ARG A 150 14.46 -1.44 5.62
N GLN A 151 15.17 -2.55 5.45
CA GLN A 151 14.90 -3.52 4.36
C GLN A 151 13.47 -4.12 4.41
N TYR A 152 12.85 -4.22 5.59
CA TYR A 152 11.48 -4.71 5.71
C TYR A 152 10.52 -3.70 5.08
N TRP A 153 10.68 -2.42 5.40
CA TRP A 153 9.91 -1.34 4.79
C TRP A 153 10.10 -1.28 3.27
N THR A 154 11.35 -1.31 2.79
CA THR A 154 11.63 -1.30 1.35
C THR A 154 10.93 -2.44 0.63
N ARG A 155 11.03 -3.67 1.15
CA ARG A 155 10.38 -4.84 0.55
C ARG A 155 8.86 -4.77 0.58
N PHE A 156 8.29 -4.18 1.64
CA PHE A 156 6.84 -3.97 1.72
C PHE A 156 6.37 -2.93 0.69
N MET A 157 7.13 -1.84 0.49
CA MET A 157 6.86 -0.87 -0.58
C MET A 157 7.02 -1.47 -1.97
N ASP A 158 8.03 -2.32 -2.20
CA ASP A 158 8.20 -3.06 -3.45
C ASP A 158 7.02 -3.98 -3.74
N TYR A 159 6.53 -4.69 -2.72
CA TYR A 159 5.33 -5.52 -2.82
C TYR A 159 4.10 -4.68 -3.15
N LEU A 160 3.88 -3.58 -2.42
CA LEU A 160 2.71 -2.71 -2.61
C LEU A 160 2.67 -2.16 -4.05
N ASP A 161 3.79 -1.62 -4.52
CA ASP A 161 3.96 -1.09 -5.87
C ASP A 161 3.69 -2.14 -6.95
N LYS A 162 4.26 -3.34 -6.77
CA LYS A 162 4.03 -4.47 -7.66
C LYS A 162 2.56 -4.88 -7.70
N GLN A 163 1.91 -5.03 -6.54
CA GLN A 163 0.52 -5.45 -6.48
C GLN A 163 -0.45 -4.42 -7.05
N LEU A 164 -0.19 -3.12 -6.82
CA LEU A 164 -0.93 -2.03 -7.46
C LEU A 164 -0.86 -2.14 -8.98
N THR A 165 0.36 -2.23 -9.51
CA THR A 165 0.64 -2.37 -10.95
C THR A 165 -0.09 -3.59 -11.53
N GLU A 166 0.09 -4.77 -10.93
CA GLU A 166 -0.47 -6.04 -11.42
C GLU A 166 -2.00 -6.08 -11.32
N THR A 167 -2.58 -5.49 -10.28
CA THR A 167 -4.04 -5.43 -10.09
C THR A 167 -4.69 -4.48 -11.09
N CYS A 168 -4.11 -3.29 -11.28
CA CYS A 168 -4.55 -2.35 -12.31
C CYS A 168 -4.42 -2.95 -13.71
N GLN A 169 -3.27 -3.57 -14.03
CA GLN A 169 -3.05 -4.23 -15.32
C GLN A 169 -4.08 -5.33 -15.56
N TYR A 170 -4.36 -6.16 -14.55
CA TYR A 170 -5.36 -7.21 -14.67
C TYR A 170 -6.77 -6.66 -14.91
N CYS A 171 -7.17 -5.62 -14.18
CA CYS A 171 -8.45 -4.95 -14.37
C CYS A 171 -8.56 -4.37 -15.77
N PHE A 172 -7.51 -3.67 -16.20
CA PHE A 172 -7.38 -3.08 -17.53
C PHE A 172 -7.59 -4.14 -18.63
N GLU A 173 -6.86 -5.26 -18.57
CA GLU A 173 -6.94 -6.32 -19.60
C GLU A 173 -8.32 -6.98 -19.62
N ARG A 174 -8.87 -7.33 -18.45
CA ARG A 174 -10.14 -8.05 -18.35
C ARG A 174 -11.33 -7.19 -18.76
N LEU A 175 -11.38 -5.95 -18.30
CA LEU A 175 -12.46 -5.04 -18.64
C LEU A 175 -12.37 -4.59 -20.10
N GLY A 176 -11.16 -4.36 -20.62
CA GLY A 176 -10.96 -4.08 -22.05
C GLY A 176 -11.49 -5.22 -22.94
N GLN A 177 -11.15 -6.48 -22.62
CA GLN A 177 -11.67 -7.65 -23.35
C GLN A 177 -13.20 -7.78 -23.24
N PHE A 178 -13.74 -7.56 -22.05
CA PHE A 178 -15.19 -7.61 -21.80
C PHE A 178 -15.94 -6.58 -22.64
N LEU A 179 -15.46 -5.33 -22.66
CA LEU A 179 -16.07 -4.23 -23.40
C LEU A 179 -15.96 -4.42 -24.92
N VAL A 180 -14.85 -4.95 -25.43
CA VAL A 180 -14.71 -5.33 -26.85
C VAL A 180 -15.74 -6.40 -27.23
N THR A 181 -15.85 -7.46 -26.43
CA THR A 181 -16.79 -8.57 -26.68
C THR A 181 -18.25 -8.07 -26.67
N TYR A 182 -18.60 -7.18 -25.75
CA TYR A 182 -19.94 -6.64 -25.64
C TYR A 182 -20.29 -5.65 -26.76
N ARG A 183 -19.32 -4.86 -27.24
CA ARG A 183 -19.49 -3.99 -28.42
C ARG A 183 -19.62 -4.76 -29.73
N LEU A 184 -19.05 -5.97 -29.80
CA LEU A 184 -19.10 -6.85 -30.98
C LEU A 184 -20.29 -7.82 -30.95
N SER A 185 -21.06 -7.88 -29.85
CA SER A 185 -22.29 -8.67 -29.78
C SER A 185 -23.44 -7.86 -30.38
N PRO A 186 -24.02 -8.25 -31.55
CA PRO A 186 -25.21 -7.59 -32.07
C PRO A 186 -26.40 -7.96 -31.18
N VAL A 187 -27.15 -6.95 -30.75
CA VAL A 187 -28.53 -7.13 -30.24
C VAL A 187 -29.42 -7.53 -31.41
#